data_AF-A0A430V4L3-F1
#
_entry.id   AF-A0A430V4L3-F1
#
_cell.length_a   1.000
_cell.length_b   1.000
_cell.length_c   1.000
_cell.angle_alpha   90.00
_cell.angle_beta   90.00
_cell.angle_gamma   90.00
#
_symmetry.space_group_name_H-M   'P 1'
#
loop_
_entity.id
_entity.type
_entity.pdbx_description
1 polymer ?
#
loop_
_entity_poly.entity_id
_entity_poly.type
_entity_poly.pdbx_seq_one_letter_code
_entity_poly.pdbx_strand_id
1 'polypeptide(L)' 'MEKIFGKTEGLKKSELKRLSNLYRRRIPKERVLTPELAQVLAGLSQEVGRPISLLLDREGRVVRV' A
#
# COMPACT_ATOMS: atom_id res chain seq x y z
N MET A 1 -5.45 9.25 10.48
CA MET A 1 -4.63 8.84 9.32
C MET A 1 -3.73 7.74 9.79
N GLU A 2 -3.75 6.58 9.13
CA GLU A 2 -2.81 5.51 9.46
C GLU A 2 -1.39 5.91 9.06
N LYS A 3 -0.42 5.57 9.91
CA LYS A 3 0.97 6.02 9.79
C LYS A 3 1.62 5.35 8.59
N ILE A 4 2.15 6.13 7.64
CA ILE A 4 2.99 5.60 6.55
C ILE A 4 4.41 5.39 7.09
N PHE A 5 5.00 4.23 6.82
CA PHE A 5 6.35 3.90 7.23
C PHE A 5 7.35 4.10 6.07
N GLY A 6 8.63 4.29 6.42
CA GLY A 6 9.70 4.53 5.44
C GLY A 6 9.92 6.02 5.15
N LYS A 7 10.62 6.29 4.04
CA LYS A 7 11.03 7.64 3.64
C LYS A 7 9.87 8.38 2.96
N THR A 8 9.23 9.29 3.69
CA THR A 8 8.04 10.03 3.24
C THR A 8 8.33 11.49 2.88
N GLU A 9 9.57 11.93 3.08
CA GLU A 9 10.03 13.27 2.75
C GLU A 9 9.93 13.50 1.24
N GLY A 10 9.38 14.66 0.87
CA GLY A 10 9.15 15.06 -0.52
C GLY A 10 7.91 14.49 -1.18
N LEU A 11 7.12 13.65 -0.49
CA LEU A 11 5.86 13.15 -1.03
C LEU A 11 4.75 14.21 -0.94
N LYS A 12 3.94 14.30 -2.00
CA LYS A 12 2.76 15.17 -2.04
C LYS A 12 1.71 14.67 -1.06
N LYS A 13 0.87 15.59 -0.55
CA LYS A 13 -0.28 15.22 0.31
C LYS A 13 -1.23 14.23 -0.39
N SER A 14 -1.37 14.32 -1.72
CA SER A 14 -2.16 13.39 -2.52
C SER A 14 -1.57 11.98 -2.55
N GLU A 15 -0.25 11.86 -2.70
CA GLU A 15 0.48 10.58 -2.67
C GLU A 15 0.35 9.93 -1.29
N LEU A 16 0.60 10.69 -0.22
CA LEU A 16 0.42 10.22 1.17
C LEU A 16 -1.01 9.73 1.44
N LYS A 17 -2.02 10.45 0.94
CA LYS A 17 -3.42 10.04 1.06
C LYS A 17 -3.69 8.72 0.33
N ARG A 18 -3.13 8.54 -0.86
CA ARG A 18 -3.28 7.31 -1.66
C ARG A 18 -2.57 6.12 -1.03
N LEU A 19 -1.37 6.32 -0.48
CA LEU A 19 -0.67 5.30 0.32
C LEU A 19 -1.50 4.92 1.54
N SER A 20 -2.08 5.89 2.25
CA SER A 20 -2.92 5.62 3.43
C SER A 20 -4.19 4.84 3.08
N ASN A 21 -4.73 4.98 1.87
CA ASN A 21 -5.87 4.18 1.42
C ASN A 21 -5.54 2.69 1.25
N LEU A 22 -4.27 2.30 1.14
CA LEU A 22 -3.88 0.89 1.05
C LEU A 22 -4.24 0.11 2.31
N TYR A 23 -4.28 0.76 3.48
CA TYR A 23 -4.74 0.15 4.73
C TYR A 23 -6.19 -0.35 4.68
N ARG A 24 -7.02 0.21 3.81
CA ARG A 24 -8.42 -0.22 3.62
C ARG A 24 -8.53 -1.45 2.71
N ARG A 25 -7.44 -1.87 2.07
CA ARG A 25 -7.43 -3.05 1.22
C ARG A 25 -7.44 -4.31 2.09
N ARG A 26 -8.19 -5.30 1.61
CA ARG A 26 -8.21 -6.64 2.16
C ARG A 26 -8.10 -7.62 1.00
N ILE A 27 -7.27 -8.64 1.18
CA ILE A 27 -7.16 -9.74 0.22
C ILE A 27 -7.81 -11.01 0.80
N PRO A 28 -8.25 -11.96 -0.04
CA PRO A 28 -8.69 -13.27 0.43
C PRO A 28 -7.59 -13.97 1.23
N LYS A 29 -7.94 -14.69 2.30
CA LYS A 29 -6.98 -15.31 3.21
C LYS A 29 -6.13 -16.39 2.54
N GLU A 30 -6.67 -16.97 1.47
CA GLU A 30 -6.06 -18.05 0.70
C GLU A 30 -5.10 -17.51 -0.38
N ARG A 31 -4.89 -16.19 -0.45
CA ARG A 31 -4.06 -15.53 -1.46
C ARG A 31 -3.05 -14.61 -0.79
N VAL A 32 -1.86 -14.55 -1.36
CA VAL A 32 -0.81 -13.60 -0.96
C VAL A 32 -0.98 -12.25 -1.66
N LEU A 33 -1.63 -12.24 -2.82
CA LEU A 33 -1.82 -11.06 -3.67
C LEU A 33 -3.06 -11.24 -4.56
N THR A 34 -3.66 -10.13 -5.01
CA THR A 34 -4.64 -10.14 -6.11
C THR A 34 -4.11 -9.31 -7.28
N PRO A 35 -4.50 -9.61 -8.53
CA PRO A 35 -4.09 -8.82 -9.69
C PRO A 35 -4.41 -7.33 -9.53
N GLU A 36 -5.55 -7.00 -8.93
CA GLU A 36 -5.99 -5.62 -8.70
C GLU A 36 -5.07 -4.91 -7.69
N LEU A 37 -4.68 -5.60 -6.60
CA LEU A 37 -3.74 -5.04 -5.64
C LEU A 37 -2.34 -4.87 -6.26
N ALA A 38 -1.91 -5.83 -7.07
CA ALA A 38 -0.64 -5.76 -7.79
C ALA A 38 -0.58 -4.54 -8.72
N GLN A 39 -1.64 -4.31 -9.50
CA GLN A 39 -1.75 -3.19 -10.43
C GLN A 39 -1.77 -1.85 -9.68
N VAL A 40 -2.48 -1.77 -8.55
CA VAL A 40 -2.48 -0.58 -7.70
C VAL A 40 -1.10 -0.29 -7.12
N LEU A 41 -0.40 -1.31 -6.61
CA LEU A 41 0.94 -1.16 -6.06
C LEU A 41 1.95 -0.73 -7.12
N ALA A 42 1.93 -1.36 -8.29
CA ALA A 42 2.81 -0.99 -9.40
C ALA A 42 2.58 0.45 -9.85
N GLY A 43 1.31 0.86 -10.03
CA GLY A 43 0.97 2.22 -10.42
C GLY A 43 1.40 3.27 -9.39
N LEU A 44 1.17 3.00 -8.10
CA LEU A 44 1.63 3.88 -7.03
C LEU A 44 3.15 3.96 -6.94
N SER A 45 3.85 2.83 -7.11
CA SER A 45 5.31 2.79 -7.06
C SER A 45 5.90 3.60 -8.22
N GLN A 46 5.33 3.49 -9.41
CA GLN A 46 5.74 4.26 -10.59
C GLN A 46 5.49 5.76 -10.42
N GLU A 47 4.36 6.15 -9.83
CA GLU A 47 4.01 7.55 -9.58
C GLU A 47 4.90 8.19 -8.50
N VAL A 48 5.14 7.46 -7.40
CA VAL A 48 5.98 7.92 -6.30
C VAL A 48 7.48 7.87 -6.67
N GLY A 49 7.86 7.01 -7.62
CA GLY A 49 9.24 6.77 -8.01
C GLY A 49 10.04 6.03 -6.93
N ARG A 50 9.36 5.27 -6.06
CA ARG A 50 9.97 4.53 -4.94
C ARG A 50 9.32 3.15 -4.78
N PRO A 51 10.05 2.14 -4.30
CA PRO A 51 9.46 0.85 -3.93
C PRO A 51 8.41 1.02 -2.83
N ILE A 52 7.32 0.26 -2.92
CA ILE A 52 6.25 0.22 -1.91
C ILE A 52 6.09 -1.24 -1.47
N SER A 53 6.04 -1.47 -0.16
CA SER A 53 5.82 -2.79 0.43
C SER A 53 4.58 -2.78 1.31
N LEU A 54 3.83 -3.87 1.34
CA LEU A 54 2.73 -4.07 2.29
C LEU A 54 3.06 -5.20 3.25
N LEU A 55 2.75 -5.00 4.52
CA LEU A 55 2.67 -6.08 5.50
C LEU A 55 1.20 -6.47 5.67
N LEU A 56 0.93 -7.76 5.52
CA LEU A 56 -0.40 -8.33 5.64
C LEU A 56 -0.47 -9.22 6.87
N ASP A 57 -1.59 -9.20 7.57
CA ASP A 57 -1.90 -10.22 8.57
C ASP A 57 -2.48 -11.49 7.91
N ARG A 58 -2.66 -12.55 8.71
CA ARG A 58 -3.25 -13.82 8.26
C ARG A 58 -4.72 -13.73 7.86
N GLU A 59 -5.39 -12.62 8.18
CA GLU A 59 -6.76 -12.33 7.83
C GLU A 59 -6.88 -11.54 6.50
N GLY A 60 -5.73 -11.31 5.85
CA GLY A 60 -5.60 -10.59 4.59
C GLY A 60 -5.68 -9.07 4.72
N ARG A 61 -5.58 -8.52 5.94
CA ARG A 61 -5.64 -7.08 6.20
C ARG A 61 -4.25 -6.46 6.05
N VAL A 62 -4.18 -5.28 5.46
CA VAL A 62 -2.95 -4.49 5.44
C VAL A 62 -2.72 -3.89 6.81
N VAL A 63 -1.64 -4.28 7.48
CA VAL A 63 -1.25 -3.80 8.80
C VAL A 63 -0.07 -2.82 8.75
N ARG A 64 0.64 -2.75 7.62
CA ARG A 64 1.70 -1.77 7.38
C ARG A 64 1.81 -1.40 5.91
N VAL A 65 2.00 -0.11 5.67
CA VAL A 65 2.34 0.52 4.39
C VAL A 65 3.65 1.26 4.54
#